data_AF-A0A3D1IEH5-F1
#
_entry.id   AF-A0A3D1IEH5-F1
#
_cell.length_a   1.000
_cell.length_b   1.000
_cell.length_c   1.000
_cell.angle_alpha   90.00
_cell.angle_beta   90.00
_cell.angle_gamma   90.00
#
_symmetry.space_group_name_H-M   'P 1'
#
loop_
_entity.id
_entity.type
_entity.pdbx_description
1 polymer ?
#
loop_
_entity_poly.entity_id
_entity_poly.type
_entity_poly.pdbx_seq_one_letter_code
_entity_poly.pdbx_strand_id
1 'polypeptide(L)' 'TALHGAVIRGSGPLVLFLMDQGADLEASNKKGWTPLTIAEGVFYSNTGKRWPEMERLLLEVGARPTGH' A
#
# COMPACT_ATOMS: atom_id res chain seq x y z
N THR A 1 -4.94 7.14 4.62
CA THR A 1 -5.14 6.53 5.96
C THR A 1 -3.78 6.20 6.57
N ALA A 2 -3.72 5.66 7.79
CA ALA A 2 -2.47 5.24 8.43
C ALA A 2 -1.68 4.23 7.57
N LEU A 3 -2.39 3.29 6.93
CA LEU A 3 -1.82 2.27 6.07
C LEU A 3 -1.11 2.85 4.84
N HIS A 4 -1.65 3.92 4.25
CA HIS A 4 -0.99 4.61 3.14
C HIS A 4 0.37 5.19 3.56
N GLY A 5 0.44 5.75 4.77
CA GLY A 5 1.69 6.28 5.31
C GLY A 5 2.72 5.20 5.58
N ALA A 6 2.29 3.98 5.96
CA ALA A 6 3.17 2.84 6.14
C ALA A 6 3.76 2.35 4.81
N VAL A 7 2.93 2.27 3.77
CA VAL A 7 3.36 1.91 2.40
C VAL A 7 4.31 2.97 1.83
N ILE A 8 3.99 4.26 1.93
CA ILE A 8 4.86 5.37 1.47
C ILE A 8 6.22 5.34 2.16
N ARG A 9 6.26 4.95 3.44
CA ARG A 9 7.50 4.78 4.20
C ARG A 9 8.27 3.51 3.86
N GLY A 10 7.69 2.58 3.10
CA GLY A 10 8.29 1.28 2.82
C GLY A 10 8.40 0.40 4.07
N SER A 11 7.56 0.61 5.09
CA SER A 11 7.68 -0.07 6.39
C SER A 11 6.74 -1.28 6.47
N GLY A 12 7.26 -2.45 6.08
CA GLY A 12 6.54 -3.73 6.20
C GLY A 12 6.04 -4.03 7.63
N PRO A 13 6.86 -3.87 8.68
CA PRO A 13 6.42 -4.08 10.06
C PRO A 13 5.23 -3.19 10.46
N LEU A 14 5.20 -1.94 9.98
CA LEU A 14 4.10 -1.03 10.26
C LEU A 14 2.83 -1.42 9.49
N VAL A 15 2.96 -1.96 8.27
CA VAL A 15 1.83 -2.51 7.52
C VAL A 15 1.24 -3.72 8.25
N LEU A 16 2.07 -4.66 8.70
CA LEU A 16 1.63 -5.84 9.47
C LEU A 16 0.96 -5.43 10.78
N PHE A 17 1.53 -4.47 11.50
CA PHE A 17 0.95 -3.93 12.72
C PHE A 17 -0.44 -3.31 12.47
N LEU A 18 -0.58 -2.49 11.44
CA LEU A 18 -1.87 -1.88 11.11
C LEU A 18 -2.90 -2.93 10.67
N MET A 19 -2.47 -3.94 9.92
CA MET A 19 -3.33 -5.07 9.52
C MET A 19 -3.85 -5.84 10.75
N ASP A 20 -2.99 -6.15 11.71
CA ASP A 20 -3.36 -6.82 12.96
C ASP A 20 -4.41 -6.02 13.75
N GLN A 21 -4.36 -4.69 13.65
CA GLN A 21 -5.36 -3.78 14.23
C GLN A 21 -6.66 -3.67 13.41
N GLY A 22 -6.83 -4.48 12.35
CA GLY A 22 -8.01 -4.46 11.48
C GLY A 22 -8.04 -3.31 10.48
N ALA A 23 -6.87 -2.79 10.07
CA ALA A 23 -6.81 -1.76 9.05
C ALA A 23 -7.37 -2.26 7.72
N ASP A 24 -8.21 -1.44 7.10
CA ASP A 24 -8.76 -1.70 5.78
C ASP A 24 -7.67 -1.56 4.69
N LEU A 25 -7.36 -2.68 4.06
CA LEU A 25 -6.39 -2.82 2.97
C LEU A 25 -6.89 -2.25 1.64
N GLU A 26 -8.21 -2.12 1.46
CA GLU A 26 -8.85 -1.59 0.26
C GLU A 26 -9.23 -0.11 0.41
N ALA A 27 -8.95 0.49 1.57
CA ALA A 27 -9.22 1.89 1.82
C ALA A 27 -8.57 2.77 0.74
N SER A 28 -9.38 3.59 0.08
CA SER A 28 -8.87 4.56 -0.90
C SER A 28 -8.63 5.93 -0.27
N ASN A 29 -7.57 6.62 -0.71
CA ASN A 29 -7.37 8.03 -0.35
C ASN A 29 -8.23 8.97 -1.22
N LYS A 30 -8.08 10.29 -1.01
CA LYS A 30 -8.77 11.33 -1.79
C LYS A 30 -8.49 11.28 -3.31
N LYS A 31 -7.47 10.55 -3.75
CA LYS A 31 -7.12 10.33 -5.16
C LYS A 31 -7.63 8.98 -5.70
N GLY A 32 -8.37 8.21 -4.90
CA GLY A 32 -8.85 6.89 -5.26
C GLY A 32 -7.79 5.79 -5.17
N TRP A 33 -6.61 6.07 -4.61
CA TRP A 33 -5.53 5.08 -4.53
C TRP A 33 -5.67 4.22 -3.29
N THR A 34 -5.52 2.91 -3.47
CA THR A 34 -5.39 1.96 -2.37
C THR A 34 -3.92 1.89 -1.91
N PRO A 35 -3.64 1.32 -0.72
CA PRO A 35 -2.30 0.95 -0.30
C PRO A 35 -1.53 0.17 -1.37
N LEU A 36 -2.18 -0.74 -2.08
CA LEU A 36 -1.56 -1.54 -3.13
C LEU A 36 -1.20 -0.68 -4.34
N THR A 37 -2.11 0.18 -4.80
CA THR A 37 -1.85 1.13 -5.89
C THR A 37 -0.63 2.02 -5.59
N ILE A 38 -0.42 2.39 -4.32
CA ILE A 38 0.77 3.14 -3.90
C ILE A 38 2.03 2.28 -3.97
N ALA A 39 1.97 1.03 -3.53
CA ALA A 39 3.11 0.10 -3.60
C ALA A 39 3.53 -0.22 -5.05
N GLU A 40 2.55 -0.30 -5.96
CA GLU A 40 2.75 -0.50 -7.41
C GLU A 40 3.47 0.68 -8.08
N GLY A 41 3.57 1.83 -7.42
CA GLY A 41 4.38 2.96 -7.88
C GLY A 41 3.59 4.10 -8.52
N VAL A 42 2.30 4.23 -8.21
CA VAL A 42 1.47 5.35 -8.67
C VAL A 42 1.87 6.65 -7.92
N PHE A 43 2.88 7.31 -8.50
CA PHE A 43 3.25 8.73 -8.42
C PHE A 43 3.81 9.32 -7.12
N TYR A 44 5.12 9.61 -7.17
CA TYR A 44 5.55 11.01 -7.24
C TYR A 44 6.40 11.21 -8.50
N SER A 45 6.06 12.24 -9.28
CA SER A 45 6.44 12.51 -10.68
C SER A 45 7.93 12.73 -11.00
N ASN A 46 8.88 12.13 -10.27
CA ASN A 46 10.30 12.08 -10.68
C ASN A 46 11.09 10.93 -10.02
N THR A 47 10.43 10.03 -9.30
CA THR A 47 11.06 8.90 -8.60
C THR A 47 10.18 7.67 -8.78
N GLY A 48 10.31 6.98 -9.91
CA GLY A 48 9.65 5.71 -10.16
C GLY A 48 10.24 4.60 -9.29
N LYS A 49 10.01 4.66 -7.98
CA LYS A 49 10.45 3.62 -7.04
C LYS A 49 9.28 2.68 -6.80
N ARG A 50 9.21 1.62 -7.60
CA ARG A 50 8.32 0.48 -7.32
C ARG A 50 8.85 -0.24 -6.09
N TRP A 51 7.96 -0.65 -5.18
CA TRP A 51 8.31 -1.48 -4.03
C TRP A 51 7.76 -2.89 -4.23
N PRO A 52 8.45 -3.76 -4.99
CA PRO A 52 7.97 -5.12 -5.26
C PRO A 52 7.78 -5.94 -3.97
N GLU A 53 8.61 -5.70 -2.95
CA GLU A 53 8.45 -6.36 -1.65
C GLU A 53 7.20 -5.89 -0.89
N MET A 54 6.83 -4.61 -1.03
CA MET A 54 5.63 -4.07 -0.40
C MET A 54 4.37 -4.54 -1.13
N GLU A 55 4.43 -4.61 -2.47
CA GLU A 55 3.39 -5.21 -3.29
C GLU A 55 3.14 -6.66 -2.86
N ARG A 56 4.21 -7.46 -2.75
CA ARG A 56 4.13 -8.84 -2.24
C ARG A 56 3.53 -8.93 -0.85
N LEU A 57 4.01 -8.12 0.09
CA LEU A 57 3.50 -8.13 1.45
C LEU A 57 2.01 -7.78 1.48
N LEU A 58 1.58 -6.77 0.72
CA LEU A 58 0.16 -6.41 0.61
C LEU A 58 -0.69 -7.54 0.01
N LEU A 59 -0.19 -8.22 -1.03
CA LEU A 59 -0.86 -9.39 -1.60
C LEU A 59 -0.92 -10.57 -0.62
N GLU A 60 0.14 -10.83 0.13
CA GLU A 60 0.22 -11.89 1.15
C GLU A 60 -0.78 -11.65 2.30
N VAL A 61 -0.98 -10.39 2.70
CA VAL A 61 -1.99 -10.04 3.71
C VAL A 61 -3.42 -9.98 3.16
N GLY A 62 -3.61 -10.25 1.87
CA GLY A 62 -4.92 -10.35 1.23
C GLY A 62 -5.43 -9.08 0.54
N ALA A 63 -4.58 -8.08 0.31
CA ALA A 63 -4.94 -6.94 -0.52
C ALA A 63 -5.17 -7.38 -1.97
N ARG A 64 -6.16 -6.80 -2.64
CA ARG A 64 -6.52 -7.14 -4.02
C ARG A 64 -5.99 -6.09 -5.00
N PRO A 65 -5.40 -6.50 -6.14
CA PRO A 65 -5.07 -5.58 -7.21
C PRO A 65 -6.36 -4.93 -7.71
N THR A 66 -6.40 -3.61 -7.68
CA THR A 66 -7.46 -2.85 -8.35
C THR A 66 -7.22 -3.01 -9.84
N GLY A 67 -8.01 -3.88 -10.49
CA GLY A 67 -8.00 -4.02 -11.93
C GLY A 67 -8.34 -2.67 -12.58
N HIS A 68 -7.36 -2.08 -13.26
CA HIS A 68 -7.53 -0.91 -14.10
C HIS A 68 -7.73 -1.33 -15.55
#